data_AF-A0A1Y1W174-F1
#
_entry.id   AF-A0A1Y1W174-F1
#
_cell.length_a   1.000
_cell.length_b   1.000
_cell.length_c   1.000
_cell.angle_alpha   90.00
_cell.angle_beta   90.00
_cell.angle_gamma   90.00
#
_symmetry.space_group_name_H-M   'P 1'
#
loop_
_entity.id
_entity.type
_entity.pdbx_description
1 polymer ?
#
loop_
_entity_poly.entity_id
_entity_poly.type
_entity_poly.pdbx_seq_one_letter_code
_entity_poly.pdbx_strand_id
1 'polypeptide(L)'
;MSTLQWSIFVQGKSIPKELPFPVLYDHVYVNNGKHLSVTSPGKIYENNELIGAVNNDYPIDECIYNVSDNTVTCQYMGYDSDIVNGKVQNYNNKYTLTYTVELKDKNKCLSKSNTKIDKITTYTYNKEEKKYNETEYVAYYDFENNKIVGYTNTLKKIDVTTKNKCTFTLTIKKSKLKVVIKKAKN
;
A
#
# COMPACT_ATOMS: atom_id res chain seq x y z
N MET A 1 3.19 20.36 20.30
CA MET A 1 2.71 21.03 19.07
C MET A 1 1.35 20.45 18.71
N SER A 2 0.29 21.26 18.77
CA SER A 2 -1.07 20.86 18.38
C SER A 2 -1.19 20.99 16.86
N THR A 3 -1.25 19.87 16.15
CA THR A 3 -1.59 19.84 14.72
C THR A 3 -3.09 20.09 14.57
N LEU A 4 -3.47 21.16 13.88
CA LEU A 4 -4.85 21.41 13.47
C LEU A 4 -5.33 20.22 12.63
N GLN A 5 -6.18 19.39 13.22
CA GLN A 5 -6.77 18.24 12.56
C GLN A 5 -7.93 18.72 11.69
N TRP A 6 -7.66 18.98 10.42
CA TRP A 6 -8.67 19.39 9.46
C TRP A 6 -9.74 18.30 9.34
N SER A 7 -10.97 18.68 9.69
CA SER A 7 -12.12 17.79 9.62
C SER A 7 -12.97 18.13 8.40
N ILE A 8 -13.60 17.12 7.80
CA ILE A 8 -14.53 17.29 6.69
C ILE A 8 -15.95 16.93 7.12
N PHE A 9 -16.95 17.49 6.45
CA PHE A 9 -18.34 17.13 6.72
C PHE A 9 -18.79 16.01 5.78
N VAL A 10 -19.07 14.84 6.36
CA VAL A 10 -19.74 13.74 5.66
C VAL A 10 -21.08 13.50 6.33
N GLN A 11 -22.17 13.62 5.55
CA GLN A 11 -23.54 13.46 6.05
C GLN A 11 -23.86 14.36 7.26
N GLY A 12 -23.40 15.62 7.22
CA GLY A 12 -23.66 16.61 8.27
C GLY A 12 -22.84 16.45 9.54
N LYS A 13 -21.85 15.54 9.57
CA LYS A 13 -20.96 15.36 10.70
C LYS A 13 -19.50 15.58 10.33
N SER A 14 -18.79 16.24 11.24
CA SER A 14 -17.35 16.46 11.18
C SER A 14 -16.62 15.13 11.40
N ILE A 15 -15.79 14.74 10.45
CA ILE A 15 -14.99 13.51 10.48
C ILE A 15 -13.52 13.85 10.19
N PRO A 16 -12.56 13.05 10.68
CA PRO A 16 -11.17 13.21 10.28
C PRO A 16 -11.03 13.07 8.77
N LYS A 17 -10.29 13.99 8.14
CA LYS A 17 -9.98 13.90 6.70
C LYS A 17 -9.19 12.64 6.37
N GLU A 18 -8.31 12.25 7.29
CA GLU A 18 -7.35 11.17 7.12
C GLU A 18 -7.55 10.11 8.20
N LEU A 19 -7.62 8.86 7.75
CA LEU A 19 -7.79 7.68 8.58
C LEU A 19 -6.58 6.76 8.37
N PRO A 20 -5.57 6.82 9.26
CA PRO A 20 -4.41 5.94 9.18
C PRO A 20 -4.81 4.49 9.45
N PHE A 21 -4.16 3.57 8.73
CA PHE A 21 -4.33 2.14 8.94
C PHE A 21 -3.58 1.71 10.21
N PRO A 22 -3.97 0.61 10.85
CA PRO A 22 -3.28 0.09 12.02
C PRO A 22 -1.88 -0.40 11.63
N VAL A 23 -0.89 -0.01 12.44
CA VAL A 23 0.52 -0.39 12.30
C VAL A 23 0.93 -1.23 13.51
N LEU A 24 1.70 -2.28 13.27
CA LEU A 24 2.30 -3.14 14.29
C LEU A 24 3.76 -3.42 13.87
N TYR A 25 4.71 -3.20 14.79
CA TYR A 25 6.16 -3.30 14.48
C TYR A 25 6.56 -2.54 13.22
N ASP A 26 6.10 -1.30 13.10
CA ASP A 26 6.37 -0.38 11.98
C ASP A 26 5.83 -0.83 10.60
N HIS A 27 4.93 -1.82 10.57
CA HIS A 27 4.27 -2.26 9.33
C HIS A 27 2.74 -2.28 9.42
N VAL A 28 2.09 -2.02 8.28
CA VAL A 28 0.63 -2.04 8.16
C VAL A 28 0.09 -3.45 8.34
N TYR A 29 -0.74 -3.62 9.35
CA TYR A 29 -1.26 -4.92 9.77
C TYR A 29 -2.61 -5.23 9.12
N VAL A 30 -2.72 -6.40 8.49
CA VAL A 30 -3.91 -6.87 7.76
C VAL A 30 -4.21 -8.34 8.02
N ASN A 31 -5.41 -8.77 7.65
CA ASN A 31 -5.82 -10.19 7.57
C ASN A 31 -5.50 -11.00 8.85
N ASN A 32 -5.70 -10.41 10.03
CA ASN A 32 -5.51 -11.06 11.34
C ASN A 32 -4.11 -11.69 11.58
N GLY A 33 -3.02 -11.04 11.15
CA GLY A 33 -1.69 -11.54 11.50
C GLY A 33 -0.59 -11.16 10.55
N LYS A 34 -0.95 -10.63 9.38
CA LYS A 34 -0.02 -10.43 8.27
C LYS A 34 0.31 -8.97 8.07
N HIS A 35 1.42 -8.72 7.38
CA HIS A 35 1.80 -7.38 6.97
C HIS A 35 1.47 -7.20 5.50
N LEU A 36 0.91 -6.04 5.16
CA LEU A 36 0.63 -5.70 3.77
C LEU A 36 1.97 -5.52 3.03
N SER A 37 2.14 -6.15 1.87
CA SER A 37 3.43 -6.18 1.19
C SER A 37 3.34 -5.92 -0.31
N VAL A 38 4.42 -5.37 -0.86
CA VAL A 38 4.67 -5.24 -2.30
C VAL A 38 5.82 -6.14 -2.69
N THR A 39 5.67 -6.93 -3.75
CA THR A 39 6.70 -7.85 -4.23
C THR A 39 7.49 -7.22 -5.38
N SER A 40 8.80 -7.46 -5.42
CA SER A 40 9.65 -7.14 -6.59
C SER A 40 10.80 -8.13 -6.70
N PRO A 41 11.31 -8.42 -7.92
CA PRO A 41 12.42 -9.34 -8.10
C PRO A 41 13.74 -8.70 -7.63
N GLY A 42 14.32 -9.23 -6.55
CA GLY A 42 15.69 -8.94 -6.13
C GLY A 42 16.69 -9.57 -7.09
N LYS A 43 17.42 -8.73 -7.82
CA LYS A 43 18.39 -9.14 -8.83
C LYS A 43 19.74 -9.50 -8.20
N ILE A 44 20.30 -10.64 -8.61
CA ILE A 44 21.57 -11.16 -8.12
C ILE A 44 22.61 -11.01 -9.23
N TYR A 45 23.72 -10.35 -8.91
CA TYR A 45 24.78 -10.04 -9.86
C TYR A 45 26.11 -10.68 -9.46
N GLU A 46 26.84 -11.20 -10.44
CA GLU A 46 28.23 -11.67 -10.32
C GLU A 46 29.03 -11.09 -11.48
N ASN A 47 30.22 -10.52 -11.21
CA ASN A 47 31.07 -9.90 -12.23
C ASN A 47 30.37 -8.84 -13.12
N ASN A 48 29.38 -8.11 -12.57
CA ASN A 48 28.50 -7.18 -13.29
C ASN A 48 27.59 -7.83 -14.35
N GLU A 49 27.28 -9.11 -14.21
CA GLU A 49 26.29 -9.83 -15.01
C GLU A 49 25.14 -10.31 -14.12
N LEU A 50 23.91 -10.26 -14.64
CA LEU A 50 22.73 -10.78 -13.94
C LEU A 50 22.77 -12.31 -13.99
N ILE A 51 22.90 -12.96 -12.83
CA ILE A 51 22.95 -14.42 -12.73
C ILE A 51 21.64 -15.03 -12.23
N GLY A 52 20.74 -14.20 -11.69
CA GLY A 52 19.43 -14.68 -11.23
C GLY A 52 18.59 -13.60 -10.58
N ALA A 53 17.37 -13.97 -10.20
CA ALA A 53 16.47 -13.13 -9.43
C ALA A 53 15.63 -13.95 -8.46
N VAL A 54 15.40 -13.41 -7.27
CA VAL A 54 14.51 -13.97 -6.25
C VAL A 54 13.50 -12.91 -5.82
N ASN A 55 12.25 -13.28 -5.62
CA ASN A 55 11.25 -12.30 -5.19
C ASN A 55 11.51 -11.86 -3.75
N ASN A 56 11.52 -10.54 -3.55
CA ASN A 56 11.55 -9.88 -2.25
C ASN A 56 10.18 -9.28 -1.96
N ASP A 57 9.69 -9.50 -0.75
CA ASP A 57 8.48 -8.87 -0.26
C ASP A 57 8.84 -7.71 0.66
N TYR A 58 8.44 -6.51 0.24
CA TYR A 58 8.65 -5.28 0.99
C TYR A 58 7.39 -4.98 1.80
N PRO A 59 7.44 -5.08 3.15
CA PRO A 59 6.31 -4.72 3.97
C PRO A 59 6.03 -3.23 3.84
N ILE A 60 4.75 -2.87 3.86
CA ILE A 60 4.29 -1.49 3.81
C ILE A 60 4.34 -0.91 5.21
N ASP A 61 5.00 0.23 5.35
CA ASP A 61 5.24 0.86 6.65
C ASP A 61 4.04 1.68 7.10
N GLU A 62 3.40 2.37 6.16
CA GLU A 62 2.29 3.28 6.43
C GLU A 62 1.25 3.22 5.33
N CYS A 63 -0.04 3.31 5.70
CA CYS A 63 -1.14 3.59 4.78
C CYS A 63 -2.13 4.57 5.42
N ILE A 64 -2.61 5.53 4.63
CA ILE A 64 -3.64 6.49 5.05
C ILE A 64 -4.77 6.48 4.03
N TYR A 65 -6.01 6.32 4.50
CA TYR A 65 -7.20 6.60 3.70
C TYR A 65 -7.60 8.07 3.86
N ASN A 66 -7.51 8.83 2.78
CA ASN A 66 -8.03 10.19 2.70
C ASN A 66 -9.48 10.14 2.18
N VAL A 67 -10.40 10.51 3.06
CA VAL A 67 -11.85 10.42 2.81
C VAL A 67 -12.32 11.45 1.79
N SER A 68 -11.71 12.65 1.77
CA SER A 68 -12.07 13.70 0.80
C SER A 68 -11.72 13.30 -0.62
N ASP A 69 -10.50 12.78 -0.78
CA ASP A 69 -9.94 12.50 -2.10
C ASP A 69 -10.29 11.09 -2.59
N ASN A 70 -10.94 10.28 -1.75
CA ASN A 70 -11.20 8.86 -1.98
C ASN A 70 -9.93 8.12 -2.43
N THR A 71 -8.84 8.33 -1.69
CA THR A 71 -7.56 7.69 -1.97
C THR A 71 -7.00 6.97 -0.76
N VAL A 72 -6.33 5.85 -0.99
CA VAL A 72 -5.44 5.22 -0.01
C VAL A 72 -4.02 5.43 -0.48
N THR A 73 -3.19 6.08 0.31
CA THR A 73 -1.77 6.26 0.01
C THR A 73 -0.94 5.48 1.00
N CYS A 74 -0.04 4.66 0.49
CA CYS A 74 0.85 3.82 1.26
C CYS A 74 2.31 4.12 0.95
N GLN A 75 3.19 3.95 1.93
CA GLN A 75 4.64 4.18 1.80
C GLN A 75 5.41 2.97 2.30
N TYR A 76 6.53 2.69 1.64
CA TYR A 76 7.46 1.63 2.04
C TYR A 76 8.87 1.91 1.54
N MET A 77 9.86 1.28 2.16
CA MET A 77 11.25 1.24 1.68
C MET A 77 11.52 -0.05 0.91
N GLY A 78 12.17 0.06 -0.25
CA GLY A 78 12.56 -1.08 -1.08
C GLY A 78 14.03 -1.03 -1.46
N TYR A 79 14.63 -2.21 -1.61
CA TYR A 79 16.02 -2.37 -2.00
C TYR A 79 16.10 -2.90 -3.42
N ASP A 80 16.64 -2.10 -4.34
CA ASP A 80 16.77 -2.49 -5.74
C ASP A 80 18.25 -2.51 -6.14
N SER A 81 18.60 -3.42 -7.05
CA SER A 81 19.94 -3.51 -7.62
C SER A 81 19.82 -3.51 -9.14
N ASP A 82 20.71 -2.78 -9.80
CA ASP A 82 20.69 -2.64 -11.25
C ASP A 82 22.08 -2.41 -11.83
N ILE A 83 22.29 -2.70 -13.12
CA ILE A 83 23.53 -2.37 -13.83
C ILE A 83 23.37 -1.01 -14.49
N VAL A 84 24.18 -0.05 -14.07
CA VAL A 84 24.20 1.30 -14.65
C VAL A 84 25.63 1.63 -15.05
N ASN A 85 25.83 1.89 -16.34
CA ASN A 85 27.15 2.11 -16.96
C ASN A 85 28.13 0.96 -16.68
N GLY A 86 27.66 -0.29 -16.82
CA GLY A 86 28.49 -1.49 -16.66
C GLY A 86 28.89 -1.82 -15.22
N LYS A 87 28.28 -1.17 -14.22
CA LYS A 87 28.52 -1.44 -12.81
C LYS A 87 27.23 -1.69 -12.06
N VAL A 88 27.24 -2.66 -11.16
CA VAL A 88 26.14 -2.88 -10.21
C VAL A 88 26.00 -1.65 -9.30
N GLN A 89 24.78 -1.16 -9.19
CA GLN A 89 24.39 -0.07 -8.29
C GLN A 89 23.22 -0.54 -7.43
N ASN A 90 23.32 -0.27 -6.14
CA ASN A 90 22.28 -0.58 -5.16
C ASN A 90 21.51 0.69 -4.78
N TYR A 91 20.22 0.55 -4.57
CA TYR A 91 19.29 1.62 -4.27
C TYR A 91 18.49 1.27 -3.02
N ASN A 92 18.34 2.24 -2.13
CA ASN A 92 17.42 2.16 -1.00
C ASN A 92 16.31 3.20 -1.23
N ASN A 93 15.32 2.78 -2.00
CA ASN A 93 14.31 3.63 -2.59
C ASN A 93 13.12 3.79 -1.66
N LYS A 94 12.58 5.01 -1.60
CA LYS A 94 11.28 5.26 -0.97
C LYS A 94 10.20 5.17 -2.02
N TYR A 95 9.20 4.33 -1.76
CA TYR A 95 8.08 4.10 -2.65
C TYR A 95 6.80 4.74 -2.09
N THR A 96 5.93 5.18 -2.99
CA THR A 96 4.59 5.65 -2.67
C THR A 96 3.59 5.00 -3.59
N LEU A 97 2.71 4.21 -3.00
CA LEU A 97 1.66 3.49 -3.70
C LEU A 97 0.32 4.20 -3.42
N THR A 98 -0.32 4.70 -4.46
CA THR A 98 -1.59 5.42 -4.35
C THR A 98 -2.69 4.62 -5.03
N TYR A 99 -3.77 4.40 -4.31
CA TYR A 99 -5.01 3.79 -4.79
C TYR A 99 -6.11 4.84 -4.87
N THR A 100 -6.78 4.93 -6.00
CA THR A 100 -8.11 5.57 -6.07
C THR A 100 -9.16 4.53 -5.77
N VAL A 101 -10.06 4.84 -4.83
CA VAL A 101 -11.05 3.90 -4.32
C VAL A 101 -12.48 4.41 -4.49
N GLU A 102 -13.41 3.49 -4.60
CA GLU A 102 -14.85 3.77 -4.43
C GLU A 102 -15.25 3.33 -3.02
N LEU A 103 -15.76 4.27 -2.23
CA LEU A 103 -16.30 4.00 -0.90
C LEU A 103 -17.71 3.41 -0.98
N LYS A 104 -17.92 2.30 -0.27
CA LYS A 104 -19.24 1.74 0.03
C LYS A 104 -19.44 1.69 1.53
N ASP A 105 -20.13 2.72 2.06
CA ASP A 105 -20.42 2.87 3.49
C ASP A 105 -21.93 2.73 3.78
N LYS A 106 -22.48 1.53 3.60
CA LYS A 106 -23.92 1.25 3.80
C LYS A 106 -24.37 1.54 5.24
N ASN A 107 -23.50 1.31 6.22
CA ASN A 107 -23.80 1.46 7.63
C ASN A 107 -23.49 2.87 8.17
N LYS A 108 -23.15 3.81 7.28
CA LYS A 108 -22.78 5.19 7.62
C LYS A 108 -21.70 5.25 8.70
N CYS A 109 -20.75 4.31 8.66
CA CYS A 109 -19.65 4.19 9.61
C CYS A 109 -18.84 5.48 9.72
N LEU A 110 -18.60 6.18 8.62
CA LEU A 110 -17.83 7.41 8.64
C LEU A 110 -18.55 8.52 9.41
N SER A 111 -19.89 8.56 9.38
CA SER A 111 -20.71 9.51 10.14
C SER A 111 -20.81 9.20 11.65
N LYS A 112 -20.20 8.11 12.12
CA LYS A 112 -20.15 7.84 13.57
C LYS A 112 -19.06 8.72 14.20
N SER A 113 -19.26 9.14 15.44
CA SER A 113 -18.27 9.96 16.15
C SER A 113 -16.96 9.18 16.33
N ASN A 114 -15.83 9.87 16.21
CA ASN A 114 -14.49 9.36 16.52
C ASN A 114 -14.09 8.10 15.72
N THR A 115 -14.39 8.09 14.43
CA THR A 115 -14.04 7.01 13.50
C THR A 115 -12.52 6.78 13.49
N LYS A 116 -12.08 5.67 14.09
CA LYS A 116 -10.70 5.16 14.02
C LYS A 116 -10.73 3.74 13.47
N ILE A 117 -9.79 3.42 12.59
CA ILE A 117 -9.63 2.09 12.03
C ILE A 117 -9.08 1.15 13.12
N ASP A 118 -9.66 -0.04 13.23
CA ASP A 118 -9.28 -1.10 14.17
C ASP A 118 -8.62 -2.26 13.43
N LYS A 119 -9.24 -2.66 12.31
CA LYS A 119 -8.81 -3.81 11.52
C LYS A 119 -9.00 -3.55 10.03
N ILE A 120 -8.05 -4.06 9.24
CA ILE A 120 -8.09 -4.06 7.79
C ILE A 120 -8.09 -5.51 7.30
N THR A 121 -8.95 -5.81 6.32
CA THR A 121 -8.87 -7.03 5.53
C THR A 121 -8.74 -6.68 4.05
N THR A 122 -7.75 -7.23 3.37
CA THR A 122 -7.41 -6.93 1.98
C THR A 122 -7.64 -8.13 1.08
N TYR A 123 -8.13 -7.88 -0.13
CA TYR A 123 -8.55 -8.93 -1.04
C TYR A 123 -8.06 -8.73 -2.47
N THR A 124 -7.67 -9.84 -3.09
CA THR A 124 -7.57 -10.00 -4.55
C THR A 124 -8.87 -10.63 -5.07
N TYR A 125 -9.03 -10.67 -6.40
CA TYR A 125 -10.17 -11.34 -7.04
C TYR A 125 -9.67 -12.52 -7.87
N ASN A 126 -10.10 -13.73 -7.50
CA ASN A 126 -9.90 -14.91 -8.33
C ASN A 126 -11.00 -14.93 -9.40
N LYS A 127 -10.60 -14.80 -10.67
CA LYS A 127 -11.54 -14.79 -11.81
C LYS A 127 -12.13 -16.17 -12.10
N GLU A 128 -11.39 -17.24 -11.85
CA GLU A 128 -11.84 -18.61 -12.11
C GLU A 128 -12.92 -19.01 -11.10
N GLU A 129 -12.65 -18.77 -9.82
CA GLU A 129 -13.59 -19.04 -8.73
C GLU A 129 -14.66 -17.94 -8.56
N LYS A 130 -14.54 -16.83 -9.31
CA LYS A 130 -15.38 -15.63 -9.24
C LYS A 130 -15.57 -15.05 -7.84
N LYS A 131 -14.59 -15.21 -6.94
CA LYS A 131 -14.66 -14.77 -5.53
C LYS A 131 -13.46 -13.92 -5.12
N TYR A 132 -13.66 -13.18 -4.04
CA TYR A 132 -12.59 -12.43 -3.39
C TYR A 132 -11.85 -13.34 -2.40
N ASN A 133 -10.53 -13.39 -2.52
CA ASN A 133 -9.64 -14.13 -1.61
C ASN A 133 -8.79 -13.13 -0.84
N GLU A 134 -8.60 -13.37 0.46
CA GLU A 134 -7.70 -12.54 1.27
C GLU A 134 -6.28 -12.59 0.71
N THR A 135 -5.59 -11.45 0.72
CA THR A 135 -4.20 -11.33 0.27
C THR A 135 -3.46 -10.30 1.09
N GLU A 136 -2.23 -10.61 1.47
CA GLU A 136 -1.27 -9.64 1.99
C GLU A 136 -0.44 -8.97 0.89
N TYR A 137 -0.33 -9.58 -0.30
CA TYR A 137 0.44 -9.07 -1.42
C TYR A 137 -0.44 -8.19 -2.31
N VAL A 138 -0.12 -6.89 -2.38
CA VAL A 138 -1.00 -5.89 -3.03
C VAL A 138 -0.55 -5.43 -4.40
N ALA A 139 0.75 -5.56 -4.69
CA ALA A 139 1.30 -5.20 -5.96
C ALA A 139 2.61 -5.95 -6.23
N TYR A 140 2.94 -6.02 -7.52
CA TYR A 140 4.23 -6.43 -8.02
C TYR A 140 4.82 -5.29 -8.86
N TYR A 141 6.12 -5.05 -8.79
CA TYR A 141 6.81 -4.16 -9.71
C TYR A 141 8.16 -4.72 -10.14
N ASP A 142 8.68 -4.18 -11.23
CA ASP A 142 10.03 -4.45 -11.72
C ASP A 142 10.80 -3.14 -11.89
N PHE A 143 12.08 -3.16 -11.54
CA PHE A 143 12.97 -2.01 -11.51
C PHE A 143 14.19 -2.22 -12.41
N GLU A 144 14.33 -1.36 -13.40
CA GLU A 144 15.40 -1.42 -14.41
C GLU A 144 15.79 -0.03 -14.88
N ASN A 145 17.06 0.16 -15.20
CA ASN A 145 17.64 1.40 -15.69
C ASN A 145 17.21 2.60 -14.84
N ASN A 146 17.28 2.45 -13.51
CA ASN A 146 16.88 3.46 -12.54
C ASN A 146 15.41 3.92 -12.67
N LYS A 147 14.48 3.02 -12.99
CA LYS A 147 13.05 3.32 -13.03
C LYS A 147 12.21 2.07 -12.86
N ILE A 148 10.95 2.26 -12.50
CA ILE A 148 9.94 1.19 -12.54
C ILE A 148 9.59 0.95 -14.02
N VAL A 149 9.77 -0.28 -14.51
CA VAL A 149 9.43 -0.67 -15.88
C VAL A 149 8.19 -1.57 -15.96
N GLY A 150 7.89 -2.29 -14.88
CA GLY A 150 6.71 -3.12 -14.74
C GLY A 150 5.95 -2.77 -13.47
N TYR A 151 4.62 -2.74 -13.53
CA TYR A 151 3.78 -2.55 -12.34
C TYR A 151 2.44 -3.24 -12.52
N THR A 152 2.10 -4.11 -11.58
CA THR A 152 0.85 -4.86 -11.55
C THR A 152 0.22 -4.76 -10.16
N ASN A 153 -1.04 -4.34 -10.11
CA ASN A 153 -1.82 -4.31 -8.88
C ASN A 153 -2.74 -5.52 -8.75
N THR A 154 -2.59 -6.25 -7.65
CA THR A 154 -3.42 -7.41 -7.29
C THR A 154 -4.56 -7.02 -6.35
N LEU A 155 -4.40 -5.97 -5.55
CA LEU A 155 -5.42 -5.53 -4.58
C LEU A 155 -6.67 -5.00 -5.28
N LYS A 156 -7.84 -5.55 -4.95
CA LYS A 156 -9.13 -5.17 -5.53
C LYS A 156 -10.10 -4.59 -4.52
N LYS A 157 -10.00 -4.99 -3.25
CA LYS A 157 -10.93 -4.56 -2.21
C LYS A 157 -10.23 -4.49 -0.86
N ILE A 158 -10.61 -3.50 -0.05
CA ILE A 158 -10.21 -3.35 1.35
C ILE A 158 -11.50 -3.23 2.17
N ASP A 159 -11.69 -4.14 3.13
CA ASP A 159 -12.74 -4.01 4.13
C ASP A 159 -12.13 -3.39 5.39
N VAL A 160 -12.69 -2.25 5.80
CA VAL A 160 -12.18 -1.42 6.90
C VAL A 160 -13.15 -1.55 8.06
N THR A 161 -12.70 -2.16 9.15
CA THR A 161 -13.46 -2.25 10.39
C THR A 161 -12.94 -1.22 11.37
N THR A 162 -13.85 -0.40 11.88
CA THR A 162 -13.55 0.66 12.84
C THR A 162 -13.64 0.16 14.28
N LYS A 163 -13.14 0.93 15.25
CA LYS A 163 -13.16 0.54 16.67
C LYS A 163 -14.55 0.29 17.24
N ASN A 164 -15.57 0.95 16.70
CA ASN A 164 -16.97 0.71 17.06
C ASN A 164 -17.60 -0.50 16.32
N LYS A 165 -16.76 -1.35 15.71
CA LYS A 165 -17.11 -2.55 14.96
C LYS A 165 -18.01 -2.29 13.74
N CYS A 166 -18.03 -1.05 13.25
CA CYS A 166 -18.67 -0.71 11.98
C CYS A 166 -17.70 -0.94 10.82
N THR A 167 -18.16 -1.62 9.78
CA THR A 167 -17.36 -1.94 8.59
C THR A 167 -17.87 -1.21 7.36
N PHE A 168 -16.94 -0.61 6.61
CA PHE A 168 -17.16 -0.08 5.27
C PHE A 168 -16.13 -0.66 4.29
N THR A 169 -16.44 -0.60 3.01
CA THR A 169 -15.60 -1.20 1.96
C THR A 169 -15.03 -0.12 1.05
N LEU A 170 -13.74 -0.25 0.73
CA LEU A 170 -13.05 0.51 -0.31
C LEU A 170 -12.77 -0.43 -1.49
N THR A 171 -13.36 -0.15 -2.65
CA THR A 171 -13.11 -0.91 -3.88
C THR A 171 -12.03 -0.22 -4.70
N ILE A 172 -10.94 -0.91 -5.00
CA ILE A 172 -9.83 -0.33 -5.78
C ILE A 172 -10.26 -0.15 -7.23
N LYS A 173 -10.15 1.09 -7.74
CA LYS A 173 -10.46 1.42 -9.14
C LYS A 173 -9.20 1.56 -9.98
N LYS A 174 -8.21 2.27 -9.43
CA LYS A 174 -6.95 2.56 -10.08
C LYS A 174 -5.85 2.53 -9.03
N SER A 175 -4.64 2.24 -9.48
CA SER A 175 -3.45 2.29 -8.63
C SER A 175 -2.28 2.88 -9.40
N LYS A 176 -1.36 3.50 -8.67
CA LYS A 176 -0.13 4.07 -9.20
C LYS A 176 0.99 3.87 -8.20
N LEU A 177 2.15 3.42 -8.68
CA LEU A 177 3.38 3.40 -7.91
C LEU A 177 4.27 4.58 -8.35
N LYS A 178 4.84 5.27 -7.37
CA LYS A 178 5.89 6.28 -7.56
C LYS A 178 7.10 5.87 -6.74
N VAL A 179 8.28 6.21 -7.24
CA VAL A 179 9.56 5.97 -6.58
C VAL A 179 10.35 7.27 -6.44
N VAL A 180 10.98 7.46 -5.29
CA VAL A 180 12.03 8.45 -5.09
C VAL A 180 13.35 7.70 -5.04
N ILE A 181 14.15 7.87 -6.09
CA ILE A 181 15.37 7.09 -6.29
C ILE A 181 16.47 7.62 -5.39
N LYS A 182 17.07 6.75 -4.59
CA LYS A 182 18.17 7.09 -3.71
C LYS A 182 19.23 5.99 -3.77
N LYS A 183 20.41 6.35 -4.29
CA LYS A 183 21.58 5.46 -4.27
C LYS A 183 21.93 5.11 -2.83
N ALA A 184 22.17 3.83 -2.56
CA ALA A 184 22.71 3.41 -1.28
C ALA A 184 24.10 4.04 -1.09
N LYS A 185 24.40 4.51 0.13
CA LYS A 185 25.76 4.92 0.47
C LYS A 185 26.56 3.63 0.66
N ASN A 186 27.65 3.48 -0.12
CA ASN A 186 28.67 2.48 0.14
C ASN A 186 29.40 2.80 1.45
#